data_AF-A0A0W1QKU8-F1
#
_entry.id   AF-A0A0W1QKU8-F1
#
_cell.length_a   1.000
_cell.length_b   1.000
_cell.length_c   1.000
_cell.angle_alpha   90.00
_cell.angle_beta   90.00
_cell.angle_gamma   90.00
#
_symmetry.space_group_name_H-M   'P 1'
#
loop_
_entity.id
_entity.type
_entity.pdbx_description
1 polymer ?
#
loop_
_entity_poly.entity_id
_entity_poly.type
_entity_poly.pdbx_seq_one_letter_code
_entity_poly.pdbx_strand_id
1 'polypeptide(L)' 'MSFQAYLDNIQAKTGRRPDDFRRHAVEKGWTDAAGLRDGVKAGAIVADLEAAFGLGHGHAMAIVALLKGAKREGDA' A
#
# COMPACT_ATOMS: atom_id res chain seq x y z
N MET A 1 9.81 -15.06 -1.63
CA MET A 1 9.76 -13.83 -2.43
C MET A 1 9.86 -12.67 -1.45
N SER A 2 10.80 -11.75 -1.63
CA SER A 2 10.98 -10.64 -0.70
C SER A 2 9.86 -9.62 -0.78
N PHE A 3 9.73 -8.77 0.24
CA PHE A 3 8.77 -7.67 0.19
C PHE A 3 9.13 -6.68 -0.93
N GLN A 4 10.42 -6.46 -1.16
CA GLN A 4 10.87 -5.64 -2.30
C GLN A 4 10.35 -6.19 -3.64
N ALA A 5 10.37 -7.50 -3.85
CA ALA A 5 9.84 -8.10 -5.09
C ALA A 5 8.32 -7.85 -5.27
N TYR A 6 7.55 -7.75 -4.17
CA TYR A 6 6.16 -7.33 -4.25
C TYR A 6 6.04 -5.87 -4.70
N LEU A 7 6.83 -4.96 -4.12
CA LEU A 7 6.81 -3.54 -4.49
C LEU A 7 7.22 -3.32 -5.94
N ASP A 8 8.23 -4.03 -6.43
CA ASP A 8 8.68 -3.96 -7.82
C ASP A 8 7.57 -4.43 -8.78
N ASN A 9 6.89 -5.53 -8.45
CA ASN A 9 5.76 -6.03 -9.23
C ASN A 9 4.56 -5.07 -9.20
N ILE A 10 4.31 -4.41 -8.08
CA ILE A 10 3.27 -3.39 -7.96
C ILE A 10 3.59 -2.19 -8.84
N GLN A 11 4.84 -1.70 -8.79
CA GLN A 11 5.30 -0.60 -9.63
C GLN A 11 5.22 -0.97 -11.12
N ALA A 12 5.63 -2.18 -11.50
CA ALA A 12 5.52 -2.65 -12.88
C ALA A 12 4.07 -2.69 -13.39
N LYS A 13 3.10 -3.03 -12.52
CA LYS A 13 1.67 -3.10 -12.88
C LYS A 13 0.99 -1.74 -12.92
N THR A 14 1.33 -0.86 -11.98
CA THR A 14 0.56 0.38 -11.72
C THR A 14 1.27 1.64 -12.17
N GLY A 15 2.57 1.56 -12.45
CA GLY A 15 3.45 2.70 -12.65
C GLY A 15 3.74 3.50 -11.37
N ARG A 16 3.24 3.05 -10.19
CA ARG A 16 3.34 3.78 -8.93
C ARG A 16 4.42 3.22 -8.01
N ARG A 17 5.18 4.14 -7.41
CA ARG A 17 6.20 3.84 -6.40
C ARG A 17 5.56 3.78 -5.00
N PRO A 18 6.24 3.18 -4.01
CA PRO A 18 5.79 3.19 -2.60
C PRO A 18 5.37 4.57 -2.08
N ASP A 19 6.10 5.62 -2.43
CA ASP A 19 5.79 7.01 -2.05
C ASP A 19 4.45 7.52 -2.61
N ASP A 20 4.07 7.08 -3.81
CA ASP A 20 2.81 7.47 -4.42
C ASP A 20 1.62 6.88 -3.67
N PHE A 21 1.77 5.65 -3.14
CA PHE A 21 0.74 5.03 -2.30
C PHE A 21 0.65 5.69 -0.93
N ARG A 22 1.77 6.12 -0.34
CA ARG A 22 1.76 6.91 0.90
C ARG A 22 1.04 8.24 0.71
N ARG A 23 1.31 8.93 -0.41
CA ARG A 23 0.61 10.17 -0.76
C ARG A 23 -0.88 9.91 -0.98
N HIS A 24 -1.26 8.88 -1.74
CA HIS A 24 -2.66 8.49 -1.95
C HIS A 24 -3.37 8.22 -0.61
N ALA A 25 -2.71 7.51 0.32
CA ALA A 25 -3.27 7.23 1.64
C ALA A 25 -3.49 8.49 2.49
N VAL A 26 -2.59 9.48 2.39
CA VAL A 26 -2.77 10.80 3.03
C VAL A 26 -3.94 11.54 2.39
N GLU A 27 -4.03 11.58 1.06
CA GLU A 27 -5.14 12.22 0.32
C GLU A 27 -6.49 11.58 0.65
N LYS A 28 -6.52 10.26 0.90
CA LYS A 28 -7.71 9.52 1.34
C LYS A 28 -8.00 9.64 2.83
N GLY A 29 -7.12 10.28 3.60
CA GLY A 29 -7.23 10.44 5.05
C GLY A 29 -7.09 9.14 5.82
N TRP A 30 -6.43 8.13 5.26
CA TRP A 30 -6.18 6.84 5.89
C TRP A 30 -4.98 6.86 6.83
N THR A 31 -3.97 7.66 6.50
CA THR A 31 -2.72 7.75 7.24
C THR A 31 -2.43 9.18 7.67
N ASP A 32 -1.72 9.32 8.79
CA ASP A 32 -1.09 10.56 9.23
C ASP A 32 0.35 10.30 9.68
N ALA A 33 0.96 11.24 10.41
CA ALA A 33 2.35 11.14 10.87
C ALA A 33 2.61 9.91 11.76
N ALA A 34 1.58 9.33 12.40
CA ALA A 34 1.69 8.14 13.23
C ALA A 34 1.49 6.82 12.45
N GLY A 35 1.18 6.89 11.15
CA GLY A 35 0.87 5.74 10.31
C GLY A 35 -0.62 5.62 10.01
N LEU A 36 -1.14 4.38 9.95
CA LEU A 36 -2.55 4.13 9.65
C LEU A 36 -3.45 4.59 10.81
N ARG A 37 -4.47 5.40 10.51
CA ARG A 37 -5.41 5.92 11.50
C ARG A 37 -6.30 4.84 12.11
N ASP A 38 -6.68 5.06 13.36
CA ASP A 38 -7.64 4.22 14.05
C ASP A 38 -8.98 4.15 13.32
N GLY A 39 -9.56 2.96 13.26
CA GLY A 39 -10.83 2.70 12.57
C GLY A 39 -10.71 2.52 11.05
N VAL A 40 -9.56 2.84 10.43
CA VAL A 40 -9.34 2.56 9.01
C VAL A 40 -9.09 1.06 8.81
N LYS A 41 -10.05 0.39 8.17
CA LYS A 41 -9.98 -1.05 7.93
C LYS A 41 -9.12 -1.35 6.71
N ALA A 42 -8.23 -2.34 6.84
CA ALA A 42 -7.40 -2.84 5.73
C ALA A 42 -8.24 -3.21 4.51
N GLY A 43 -9.42 -3.84 4.70
CA GLY A 43 -10.31 -4.20 3.60
C GLY A 43 -10.82 -3.00 2.78
N ALA A 44 -11.01 -1.83 3.41
CA ALA A 44 -11.43 -0.62 2.70
C ALA A 44 -10.29 -0.07 1.81
N ILE A 45 -9.05 -0.15 2.30
CA ILE A 45 -7.86 0.22 1.53
C ILE A 45 -7.69 -0.75 0.36
N VAL A 46 -7.81 -2.05 0.61
CA VAL A 46 -7.68 -3.08 -0.43
C VAL A 46 -8.69 -2.88 -1.55
N ALA A 47 -9.97 -2.69 -1.22
CA ALA A 47 -11.01 -2.46 -2.21
C ALA A 47 -10.75 -1.19 -3.06
N ASP A 48 -10.24 -0.12 -2.44
CA ASP A 48 -9.89 1.10 -3.17
C ASP A 48 -8.67 0.89 -4.09
N LEU A 49 -7.64 0.19 -3.62
CA LEU A 49 -6.45 -0.11 -4.43
C LEU A 49 -6.76 -1.06 -5.59
N GLU A 50 -7.67 -2.02 -5.38
CA GLU A 50 -8.23 -2.88 -6.44
C GLU A 50 -8.95 -2.03 -7.49
N ALA A 51 -9.84 -1.13 -7.08
CA ALA A 51 -10.62 -0.31 -7.99
C ALA A 51 -9.80 0.77 -8.72
N ALA A 52 -8.87 1.45 -8.02
CA ALA A 52 -8.11 2.58 -8.56
C ALA A 52 -6.89 2.14 -9.38
N PHE A 53 -6.27 1.00 -9.03
CA PHE A 53 -4.99 0.58 -9.60
C PHE A 53 -5.00 -0.85 -10.16
N GLY A 54 -6.13 -1.56 -10.12
CA GLY A 54 -6.22 -2.93 -10.62
C GLY A 54 -5.30 -3.90 -9.88
N LEU A 55 -4.93 -3.59 -8.62
CA LEU A 55 -4.10 -4.46 -7.83
C LEU A 55 -4.88 -5.72 -7.45
N GLY A 56 -4.22 -6.88 -7.45
CA GLY A 56 -4.80 -8.07 -6.82
C GLY A 56 -4.70 -7.99 -5.30
N HIS A 57 -5.54 -8.75 -4.59
CA HIS A 57 -5.63 -8.74 -3.13
C HIS A 57 -4.27 -8.81 -2.40
N GLY A 58 -3.38 -9.72 -2.80
CA GLY A 58 -2.06 -9.86 -2.17
C GLY A 58 -1.15 -8.64 -2.35
N HIS A 59 -1.20 -8.00 -3.52
CA HIS A 59 -0.46 -6.77 -3.80
C HIS A 59 -1.05 -5.59 -3.02
N ALA A 60 -2.37 -5.50 -2.94
CA ALA A 60 -3.05 -4.49 -2.14
C ALA A 60 -2.71 -4.63 -0.64
N MET A 61 -2.65 -5.87 -0.13
CA MET A 61 -2.22 -6.14 1.24
C MET A 61 -0.74 -5.78 1.50
N ALA A 62 0.14 -5.94 0.50
CA ALA A 62 1.52 -5.46 0.62
C ALA A 62 1.59 -3.94 0.81
N ILE A 63 0.76 -3.18 0.09
CA ILE A 63 0.63 -1.72 0.31
C ILE A 63 0.04 -1.42 1.70
N VAL A 64 -0.95 -2.18 2.18
CA VAL A 64 -1.44 -1.99 3.55
C VAL A 64 -0.32 -2.20 4.59
N ALA A 65 0.55 -3.20 4.41
CA ALA A 65 1.69 -3.42 5.30
C ALA A 65 2.71 -2.28 5.24
N LEU A 66 2.93 -1.71 4.05
CA LEU A 66 3.75 -0.51 3.84
C LEU A 66 3.17 0.70 4.59
N LEU A 67 1.87 0.95 4.46
CA LEU A 67 1.18 2.10 5.08
C LEU A 67 1.13 1.99 6.61
N LYS A 68 1.12 0.76 7.14
CA LYS A 68 1.23 0.50 8.59
C LYS A 68 2.66 0.64 9.11
N GLY A 69 3.67 0.76 8.25
CA GLY A 69 5.08 0.70 8.63
C GLY A 69 5.55 -0.68 9.10
N ALA A 70 4.73 -1.72 8.93
CA ALA A 70 5.06 -3.10 9.32
C ALA A 70 6.08 -3.74 8.37
N LYS A 71 6.13 -3.27 7.13
CA LYS A 71 7.10 -3.63 6.10
C LYS A 71 7.57 -2.37 5.39
N ARG A 72 8.81 -2.39 4.91
CA ARG A 72 9.44 -1.27 4.20
C ARG A 72 10.26 -1.75 3.01
N GLU A 73 10.58 -0.84 2.11
CA GLU A 73 11.50 -1.07 1.01
C GLU A 73 12.81 -1.72 1.49
N GLY A 74 13.31 -2.69 0.75
CA GLY A 74 14.50 -3.46 1.10
C GLY A 74 14.29 -4.59 2.10
N ASP A 75 13.09 -4.76 2.68
CA ASP A 75 12.80 -5.92 3.53
C ASP A 75 12.87 -7.25 2.74
N ALA A 76 13.56 -8.22 3.33
CA ALA A 76 13.68 -9.59 2.83
C ALA A 76 12.37 -10.40 2.96
#